data_AF-A0A024HDR0-F1
#
_entry.id   AF-A0A024HDR0-F1
#
_cell.length_a   1.000
_cell.length_b   1.000
_cell.length_c   1.000
_cell.angle_alpha   90.00
_cell.angle_beta   90.00
_cell.angle_gamma   90.00
#
_symmetry.space_group_name_H-M   'P 1'
#
loop_
_entity.id
_entity.type
_entity.pdbx_description
1 polymer ?
#
loop_
_entity_poly.entity_id
_entity_poly.type
_entity_poly.pdbx_seq_one_letter_code
_entity_poly.pdbx_strand_id
1 'polypeptide(L)'
;MRKPLTALLFAATLPTLAMAATQAPSDVPPPPAGAPMMDGHGGKHFGHGGPMRELNLTQEQREQIGKLMGDSMKSRHEITEKYFNKLPAAERKAMQDELKANRDKTDQSIRGLLTPDQQKKFDEIKAKREQRKAEWAAKQKAPADAKTN
;
A
#
# COMPACT_ATOMS: atom_id res chain seq x y z
N MET A 1 22.09 55.44 9.18
CA MET A 1 21.38 56.24 10.21
C MET A 1 20.64 55.28 11.15
N ARG A 2 20.54 55.68 12.42
CA ARG A 2 20.16 54.87 13.60
C ARG A 2 18.61 54.82 13.76
N LYS A 3 18.10 53.74 14.39
CA LYS A 3 16.68 53.38 14.70
C LYS A 3 15.96 54.43 15.58
N PRO A 4 14.59 54.45 15.71
CA PRO A 4 13.86 53.59 16.68
C PRO A 4 12.46 53.09 16.20
N LEU A 5 12.10 51.80 16.41
CA LEU A 5 11.14 51.29 17.43
C LEU A 5 9.72 51.89 17.43
N THR A 6 8.74 51.10 16.96
CA THR A 6 7.40 51.02 17.59
C THR A 6 6.95 49.56 17.60
N ALA A 7 6.94 48.98 18.80
CA ALA A 7 6.29 47.71 19.10
C ALA A 7 4.78 47.97 19.27
N LEU A 8 3.94 47.13 18.66
CA LEU A 8 2.54 47.03 19.03
C LEU A 8 2.20 45.55 19.22
N LEU A 9 2.36 45.10 20.45
CA LEU A 9 1.84 43.82 20.95
C LEU A 9 0.32 43.97 21.12
N PHE A 10 -0.47 43.42 20.20
CA PHE A 10 -1.88 43.17 20.46
C PHE A 10 -2.02 41.81 21.16
N ALA A 11 -2.10 41.86 22.48
CA ALA A 11 -2.59 40.75 23.29
C ALA A 11 -4.11 40.63 23.09
N ALA A 12 -4.52 39.86 22.08
CA ALA A 12 -5.90 39.43 21.95
C ALA A 12 -6.08 38.08 22.65
N THR A 13 -6.71 38.14 23.83
CA THR A 13 -7.14 36.99 24.62
C THR A 13 -8.14 36.13 23.84
N LEU A 14 -7.84 34.84 23.75
CA LEU A 14 -8.61 33.79 23.06
C LEU A 14 -10.03 33.61 23.61
N PRO A 15 -11.05 33.47 22.75
CA PRO A 15 -12.18 32.59 23.01
C PRO A 15 -11.90 31.24 22.37
N THR A 16 -11.59 30.26 23.20
CA THR A 16 -11.46 28.85 22.87
C THR A 16 -12.81 28.33 22.33
N LEU A 17 -12.98 28.31 21.02
CA LEU A 17 -14.07 27.57 20.37
C LEU A 17 -13.77 26.07 20.51
N ALA A 18 -14.40 25.44 21.49
CA ALA A 18 -14.53 24.00 21.56
C ALA A 18 -15.34 23.54 20.35
N MET A 19 -14.67 23.18 19.25
CA MET A 19 -15.25 22.31 18.24
C MET A 19 -15.38 20.94 18.89
N ALA A 20 -16.56 20.70 19.46
CA ALA A 20 -17.00 19.39 19.88
C ALA A 20 -16.79 18.44 18.69
N ALA A 21 -15.87 17.49 18.87
CA ALA A 21 -15.79 16.32 18.02
C ALA A 21 -17.15 15.64 18.09
N THR A 22 -17.95 15.74 17.03
CA THR A 22 -19.05 14.83 16.80
C THR A 22 -18.43 13.47 16.58
N GLN A 23 -18.26 12.75 17.68
CA GLN A 23 -17.98 11.33 17.69
C GLN A 23 -19.15 10.67 16.97
N ALA A 24 -18.98 10.38 15.68
CA ALA A 24 -19.84 9.40 15.05
C ALA A 24 -19.72 8.12 15.90
N PRO A 25 -20.83 7.50 16.34
CA PRO A 25 -20.76 6.22 17.02
C PRO A 25 -20.10 5.23 16.06
N SER A 26 -18.85 4.91 16.33
CA SER A 26 -18.12 3.84 15.66
C SER A 26 -18.61 2.49 16.19
N ASP A 27 -19.90 2.21 15.99
CA ASP A 27 -20.52 0.89 16.14
C ASP A 27 -20.33 0.06 14.86
N VAL A 28 -19.11 0.07 14.32
CA VAL A 28 -18.71 -0.97 13.37
C VAL A 28 -18.12 -2.09 14.23
N PRO A 29 -18.82 -3.23 14.41
CA PRO A 29 -18.28 -4.32 15.19
C PRO A 29 -16.92 -4.73 14.60
N PRO A 30 -15.92 -5.05 15.44
CA PRO A 30 -14.65 -5.55 14.95
C PRO A 30 -14.91 -6.78 14.07
N PRO A 31 -14.26 -6.89 12.90
CA PRO A 31 -14.43 -8.07 12.06
C PRO A 31 -14.11 -9.32 12.88
N PRO A 32 -14.92 -10.39 12.76
CA PRO A 32 -14.79 -11.57 13.61
C PRO A 32 -13.38 -12.15 13.52
N ALA A 33 -12.79 -12.41 14.68
CA ALA A 33 -11.52 -13.10 14.83
C ALA A 33 -11.65 -14.49 14.19
N GLY A 34 -11.08 -14.67 13.00
CA GLY A 34 -11.20 -15.91 12.23
C GLY A 34 -11.47 -15.71 10.74
N ALA A 35 -11.62 -14.48 10.25
CA ALA A 35 -11.61 -14.23 8.81
C ALA A 35 -10.28 -14.77 8.22
N PRO A 36 -10.32 -15.71 7.26
CA PRO A 36 -9.13 -16.30 6.69
C PRO A 36 -8.29 -15.20 6.05
N MET A 37 -7.17 -14.88 6.69
CA MET A 37 -6.13 -14.05 6.11
C MET A 37 -5.64 -14.78 4.85
N MET A 38 -5.89 -14.19 3.68
CA MET A 38 -5.62 -14.79 2.38
C MET A 38 -4.17 -15.30 2.26
N ASP A 39 -4.03 -16.61 2.37
CA ASP A 39 -2.91 -17.37 1.85
C ASP A 39 -3.23 -17.80 0.40
N GLY A 40 -2.22 -17.75 -0.48
CA GLY A 40 -2.22 -18.56 -1.71
C GLY A 40 -2.86 -17.95 -2.97
N HIS A 41 -1.98 -17.47 -3.84
CA HIS A 41 -1.94 -17.72 -5.29
C HIS A 41 -3.22 -17.79 -6.15
N GLY A 42 -3.33 -16.83 -7.07
CA GLY A 42 -3.97 -17.02 -8.39
C GLY A 42 -5.50 -16.92 -8.39
N GLY A 43 -6.02 -15.81 -8.94
CA GLY A 43 -7.42 -15.79 -9.43
C GLY A 43 -8.49 -15.21 -8.50
N LYS A 44 -8.16 -14.37 -7.52
CA LYS A 44 -9.17 -13.72 -6.63
C LYS A 44 -9.12 -12.18 -6.56
N HIS A 45 -8.56 -11.49 -7.56
CA HIS A 45 -8.64 -10.02 -7.59
C HIS A 45 -10.05 -9.46 -7.90
N PHE A 46 -11.02 -10.32 -8.25
CA PHE A 46 -12.46 -9.99 -8.30
C PHE A 46 -13.11 -9.90 -6.90
N GLY A 47 -12.30 -9.65 -5.87
CA GLY A 47 -12.49 -10.23 -4.54
C GLY A 47 -12.90 -9.29 -3.41
N HIS A 48 -12.57 -8.00 -3.50
CA HIS A 48 -12.70 -7.12 -2.34
C HIS A 48 -13.21 -5.75 -2.80
N GLY A 49 -14.54 -5.64 -2.93
CA GLY A 49 -15.24 -4.34 -2.94
C GLY A 49 -15.35 -3.57 -4.26
N GLY A 50 -15.14 -4.19 -5.42
CA GLY A 50 -15.31 -3.50 -6.71
C GLY A 50 -16.74 -3.57 -7.28
N PRO A 51 -17.19 -2.58 -8.08
CA PRO A 51 -18.54 -2.53 -8.68
C PRO A 51 -18.89 -3.77 -9.52
N MET A 52 -17.87 -4.47 -10.03
CA MET A 52 -18.01 -5.72 -10.79
C MET A 52 -18.67 -6.87 -10.02
N ARG A 53 -18.71 -6.81 -8.68
CA ARG A 53 -19.39 -7.83 -7.86
C ARG A 53 -20.91 -7.70 -7.87
N GLU A 54 -21.43 -6.49 -8.04
CA GLU A 54 -22.87 -6.19 -8.01
C GLU A 54 -23.56 -6.60 -9.33
N LEU A 55 -22.77 -6.84 -10.38
CA LEU A 55 -23.26 -7.17 -11.73
C LEU A 55 -23.73 -8.63 -11.90
N ASN A 56 -23.73 -9.43 -10.83
CA ASN A 56 -24.17 -10.85 -10.84
C ASN A 56 -23.61 -11.65 -12.03
N LEU A 57 -22.32 -11.46 -12.31
CA LEU A 57 -21.64 -12.05 -13.47
C LEU A 57 -21.70 -13.58 -13.45
N THR A 58 -22.01 -14.17 -14.61
CA THR A 58 -21.88 -15.61 -14.84
C THR A 58 -20.42 -16.06 -14.74
N GLN A 59 -20.19 -17.37 -14.60
CA GLN A 59 -18.83 -17.91 -14.51
C GLN A 59 -18.00 -17.56 -15.75
N GLU A 60 -18.57 -17.73 -16.95
CA GLU A 60 -17.89 -17.42 -18.21
C GLU A 60 -17.52 -15.93 -18.32
N GLN A 61 -18.43 -15.04 -17.93
CA GLN A 61 -18.16 -13.60 -17.90
C GLN A 61 -17.01 -13.27 -16.94
N ARG A 62 -16.99 -13.87 -15.75
CA ARG A 62 -15.90 -13.68 -14.77
C ARG A 62 -14.56 -14.10 -15.32
N GLU A 63 -14.51 -15.20 -16.06
CA GLU A 63 -13.28 -15.68 -16.69
C GLU A 63 -12.78 -14.74 -17.79
N GLN A 64 -13.67 -14.31 -18.70
CA GLN A 64 -13.32 -13.36 -19.77
C GLN A 64 -12.84 -12.02 -19.21
N ILE A 65 -13.56 -11.47 -18.24
CA ILE A 65 -13.18 -10.24 -17.56
C ILE A 65 -11.86 -10.44 -16.81
N GLY A 66 -11.62 -11.62 -16.21
CA GLY A 66 -10.36 -11.96 -15.58
C GLY A 66 -9.17 -11.89 -16.51
N LYS A 67 -9.32 -12.38 -17.74
CA LYS A 67 -8.31 -12.26 -18.79
C LYS A 67 -8.07 -10.79 -19.14
N LEU A 68 -9.13 -10.02 -19.40
CA LEU A 68 -9.04 -8.59 -19.71
C LEU A 68 -8.34 -7.78 -18.62
N MET A 69 -8.67 -8.02 -17.35
CA MET A 69 -8.01 -7.35 -16.21
C MET A 69 -6.54 -7.76 -16.08
N GLY A 70 -6.23 -9.04 -16.32
CA GLY A 70 -4.86 -9.53 -16.36
C GLY A 70 -4.03 -8.85 -17.45
N ASP A 71 -4.57 -8.73 -18.66
CA ASP A 71 -3.88 -8.10 -19.78
C ASP A 71 -3.77 -6.57 -19.61
N SER A 72 -4.79 -5.93 -19.03
CA SER A 72 -4.72 -4.52 -18.62
C SER A 72 -3.59 -4.28 -17.60
N MET A 73 -3.43 -5.17 -16.61
CA MET A 73 -2.35 -5.06 -15.63
C MET A 73 -0.97 -5.24 -16.28
N LYS A 74 -0.81 -6.18 -17.21
CA LYS A 74 0.44 -6.35 -17.98
C LYS A 74 0.75 -5.10 -18.81
N SER A 75 -0.24 -4.59 -19.56
CA SER A 75 -0.09 -3.38 -20.37
C SER A 75 0.33 -2.17 -19.52
N ARG A 76 -0.31 -1.99 -18.36
CA ARG A 76 0.07 -0.93 -17.41
C ARG A 76 1.52 -1.09 -16.95
N HIS A 77 1.96 -2.31 -16.65
CA HIS A 77 3.34 -2.58 -16.27
C HIS A 77 4.31 -2.25 -17.40
N GLU A 78 4.06 -2.69 -18.63
CA GLU A 78 4.88 -2.41 -19.80
C GLU A 78 5.00 -0.91 -20.10
N ILE A 79 3.88 -0.18 -20.03
CA ILE A 79 3.87 1.29 -20.19
C ILE A 79 4.75 1.93 -19.11
N THR A 80 4.61 1.51 -17.86
CA THR A 80 5.41 2.03 -16.75
C THR A 80 6.89 1.75 -16.95
N GLU A 81 7.26 0.51 -17.27
CA GLU A 81 8.65 0.10 -17.55
C GLU A 81 9.25 0.87 -18.73
N LYS A 82 8.48 1.10 -19.79
CA LYS A 82 8.92 1.86 -20.96
C LYS A 82 9.36 3.27 -20.61
N TYR A 83 8.65 3.95 -19.72
CA TYR A 83 9.02 5.29 -19.27
C TYR A 83 10.06 5.25 -18.15
N PHE A 84 9.97 4.28 -17.25
CA PHE A 84 10.94 4.09 -16.17
C PHE A 84 12.35 3.86 -16.73
N ASN A 85 12.50 3.05 -17.78
CA ASN A 85 13.79 2.78 -18.40
C ASN A 85 14.40 3.97 -19.16
N LYS A 86 13.63 5.04 -19.40
CA LYS A 86 14.16 6.31 -19.95
C LYS A 86 14.82 7.19 -18.88
N LEU A 87 14.55 6.93 -17.60
CA LEU A 87 15.20 7.68 -16.51
C LEU A 87 16.68 7.30 -16.42
N PRO A 88 17.58 8.28 -16.22
CA PRO A 88 18.97 8.04 -15.90
C PRO A 88 19.13 7.06 -14.73
N ALA A 89 20.17 6.23 -14.75
CA ALA A 89 20.40 5.25 -13.69
C ALA A 89 20.51 5.88 -12.29
N ALA A 90 21.09 7.08 -12.20
CA ALA A 90 21.18 7.85 -10.95
C ALA A 90 19.80 8.25 -10.42
N GLU A 91 18.92 8.76 -11.28
CA GLU A 91 17.56 9.16 -10.89
C GLU A 91 16.70 7.94 -10.50
N ARG A 92 16.83 6.84 -11.24
CA ARG A 92 16.17 5.57 -10.86
C ARG A 92 16.61 5.09 -9.48
N LYS A 93 17.90 5.17 -9.19
CA LYS A 93 18.44 4.79 -7.87
C LYS A 93 17.95 5.74 -6.78
N ALA A 94 18.00 7.06 -7.00
CA ALA A 94 17.50 8.04 -6.05
C ALA A 94 16.03 7.79 -5.70
N MET A 95 15.18 7.58 -6.71
CA MET A 95 13.76 7.26 -6.49
C MET A 95 13.57 5.96 -5.69
N GLN A 96 14.33 4.90 -5.98
CA GLN A 96 14.27 3.64 -5.22
C GLN A 96 14.71 3.83 -3.76
N ASP A 97 15.77 4.60 -3.53
CA ASP A 97 16.30 4.88 -2.20
C ASP A 97 15.28 5.72 -1.39
N GLU A 98 14.66 6.73 -2.00
CA GLU A 98 13.60 7.54 -1.37
C GLU A 98 12.37 6.71 -1.00
N LEU A 99 11.90 5.85 -1.92
CA LEU A 99 10.78 4.94 -1.64
C LEU A 99 11.11 3.97 -0.50
N LYS A 100 12.35 3.46 -0.46
CA LYS A 100 12.82 2.61 0.63
C LYS A 100 12.84 3.37 1.95
N ALA A 101 13.42 4.56 1.98
CA ALA A 101 13.47 5.39 3.18
C ALA A 101 12.07 5.73 3.70
N ASN A 102 11.14 6.08 2.82
CA ASN A 102 9.75 6.36 3.19
C ASN A 102 9.05 5.13 3.77
N ARG A 103 9.27 3.94 3.18
CA ARG A 103 8.74 2.68 3.69
C ARG A 103 9.31 2.32 5.06
N ASP A 104 10.62 2.42 5.22
CA ASP A 104 11.30 2.13 6.49
C ASP A 104 10.82 3.08 7.59
N LYS A 105 10.66 4.38 7.27
CA LYS A 105 10.06 5.37 8.19
C LYS A 105 8.63 5.00 8.59
N THR A 106 7.80 4.65 7.62
CA THR A 106 6.41 4.25 7.87
C THR A 106 6.35 2.99 8.75
N ASP A 107 7.22 2.03 8.49
CA ASP A 107 7.31 0.80 9.27
C ASP A 107 7.71 1.05 10.72
N GLN A 108 8.68 1.95 10.95
CA GLN A 108 9.06 2.36 12.31
C GLN A 108 7.92 3.05 13.04
N SER A 109 7.21 3.97 12.38
CA SER A 109 6.04 4.63 12.95
C SER A 109 4.93 3.64 13.31
N ILE A 110 4.64 2.68 12.42
CA ILE A 110 3.66 1.62 12.70
C ILE A 110 4.13 0.81 13.90
N ARG A 111 5.39 0.35 13.92
CA ARG A 111 5.94 -0.45 15.02
C ARG A 111 5.81 0.27 16.36
N GLY A 112 6.07 1.59 16.39
CA GLY A 112 5.93 2.41 17.59
C GLY A 112 4.51 2.50 18.16
N LEU A 113 3.48 2.22 17.36
CA LEU A 113 2.08 2.19 17.78
C LEU A 113 1.58 0.79 18.20
N LEU A 114 2.37 -0.26 17.95
CA LEU A 114 1.98 -1.64 18.22
C LEU A 114 2.39 -2.09 19.63
N THR A 115 1.58 -2.95 20.24
CA THR A 115 1.95 -3.65 21.47
C THR A 115 3.10 -4.63 21.23
N PRO A 116 3.85 -5.07 22.26
CA PRO A 116 4.97 -6.00 22.09
C PRO A 116 4.62 -7.29 21.32
N ASP A 117 3.45 -7.88 21.60
CA ASP A 117 2.99 -9.09 20.90
C ASP A 117 2.58 -8.82 19.45
N GLN A 118 2.02 -7.64 19.16
CA GLN A 118 1.72 -7.22 17.80
C GLN A 118 3.00 -6.91 17.00
N GLN A 119 4.03 -6.35 17.64
CA GLN A 119 5.32 -6.11 17.01
C GLN A 119 5.98 -7.42 16.56
N LYS A 120 5.95 -8.47 17.39
CA LYS A 120 6.45 -9.81 17.01
C LYS A 120 5.76 -10.34 15.75
N LYS A 121 4.42 -10.28 15.72
CA LYS A 121 3.64 -10.69 14.55
C LYS A 121 3.94 -9.82 13.32
N PHE A 122 4.10 -8.52 13.50
CA PHE A 122 4.44 -7.60 12.42
C PHE A 122 5.80 -7.93 11.80
N ASP A 123 6.81 -8.20 12.63
CA ASP A 123 8.15 -8.59 12.20
C ASP A 123 8.14 -9.94 11.46
N GLU A 124 7.38 -10.92 11.93
CA GLU A 124 7.19 -12.20 11.23
C GLU A 124 6.52 -12.02 9.87
N ILE A 125 5.48 -11.19 9.78
CA ILE A 125 4.81 -10.88 8.51
C ILE A 125 5.78 -10.20 7.55
N LYS A 126 6.61 -9.28 8.04
CA LYS A 126 7.66 -8.62 7.25
C LYS A 126 8.67 -9.62 6.71
N ALA A 127 9.19 -10.50 7.56
CA ALA A 127 10.13 -11.54 7.17
C ALA A 127 9.55 -12.46 6.07
N LYS A 128 8.31 -12.93 6.26
CA LYS A 128 7.60 -13.77 5.27
C LYS A 128 7.37 -13.04 3.94
N ARG A 129 7.14 -11.73 3.95
CA ARG A 129 6.98 -10.93 2.72
C ARG A 129 8.31 -10.82 1.96
N GLU A 130 9.41 -10.58 2.65
CA GLU A 130 10.74 -10.51 2.00
C GLU A 130 11.17 -11.87 1.44
N GLN A 131 10.90 -12.98 2.15
CA GLN A 131 11.11 -14.33 1.63
C GLN A 131 10.30 -14.58 0.35
N ARG A 132 8.99 -14.34 0.37
CA ARG A 132 8.14 -14.49 -0.83
C ARG A 132 8.59 -13.59 -1.98
N LYS A 133 9.05 -12.38 -1.70
CA LYS A 133 9.59 -11.47 -2.72
C LYS A 133 10.86 -12.05 -3.34
N ALA A 134 11.77 -12.60 -2.53
CA ALA A 134 12.99 -13.25 -3.00
C ALA A 134 12.66 -14.50 -3.84
N GLU A 135 11.72 -15.33 -3.40
CA GLU A 135 11.23 -16.50 -4.15
C GLU A 135 10.61 -16.09 -5.49
N TRP A 136 9.76 -15.05 -5.50
CA TRP A 136 9.16 -14.53 -6.73
C TRP A 136 10.21 -13.96 -7.68
N ALA A 137 11.20 -13.24 -7.15
CA ALA A 137 12.30 -12.71 -7.96
C ALA A 137 13.16 -13.84 -8.55
N ALA A 138 13.42 -14.90 -7.78
CA ALA A 138 14.12 -16.09 -8.26
C ALA A 138 13.31 -16.81 -9.36
N LYS A 139 11.99 -16.97 -9.15
CA LYS A 139 11.09 -17.60 -10.14
C LYS A 139 10.95 -16.81 -11.43
N GLN A 140 11.01 -15.47 -11.37
CA GLN A 140 11.00 -14.62 -12.57
C GLN A 140 12.32 -14.62 -13.33
N LYS A 141 13.45 -14.89 -12.66
CA LYS A 141 14.76 -15.02 -13.28
C LYS A 141 15.02 -16.41 -13.87
N ALA A 142 14.28 -17.43 -13.45
CA ALA A 142 14.33 -18.74 -14.07
C ALA A 142 13.72 -18.69 -15.48
N PRO A 143 14.41 -19.19 -16.52
CA PRO A 143 13.85 -19.24 -17.87
C PRO A 143 12.55 -20.06 -17.85
N ALA A 144 11.56 -19.59 -18.62
CA ALA A 144 10.21 -20.17 -18.69
C ALA A 144 10.15 -21.57 -19.35
N ASP A 145 11.30 -22.21 -19.59
CA ASP A 145 11.42 -23.44 -20.38
C ASP A 145 11.28 -24.74 -19.55
N ALA A 146 11.04 -24.65 -18.24
CA ALA A 146 10.87 -25.83 -17.37
C ALA A 146 9.40 -26.28 -17.17
N LYS A 147 8.45 -25.80 -17.99
CA LYS A 147 7.03 -26.17 -17.92
C LYS A 147 6.50 -26.80 -19.21
N THR A 148 7.23 -27.75 -19.76
CA THR A 148 6.69 -28.75 -20.68
C THR A 148 7.45 -30.04 -20.47
N ASN A 149 6.88 -30.93 -19.67
CA ASN A 149 7.00 -32.38 -19.79
C ASN A 149 5.70 -33.00 -19.26
#